data_AF-A0A6L8Q5Z5-F1
#
_entry.id   AF-A0A6L8Q5Z5-F1
#
_cell.length_a   1.000
_cell.length_b   1.000
_cell.length_c   1.000
_cell.angle_alpha   90.00
_cell.angle_beta   90.00
_cell.angle_gamma   90.00
#
_symmetry.space_group_name_H-M   'P 1'
#
loop_
_entity.id
_entity.type
_entity.pdbx_description
1 polymer ?
#
loop_
_entity_poly.entity_id
_entity_poly.type
_entity_poly.pdbx_seq_one_letter_code
_entity_poly.pdbx_strand_id
1 'polypeptide(L)'
;MLYQLMNKDKVVATYEEEKRLDDYRYTEIERLDGYVPYGFIDINDWIDGRQIAKHRTSIERLMRELGLTTRHDFISMARCLALTDTFWMKRADEDISWNDVSLYRNPFDDVIARIAFDGTGIYGRQNSPTSPEFATSGSFAKCWVREGDQVSLLKRGSEGYANAGFEPYSEVLAAEVLQAASIDHVLYTIENFHGKLASKCPLFTSEKVGFVSAHRFFDGPFDVEDVLAFCDAHGGDESFREMIVMDAVMANVDRHAGNYGFLVDNDTGEILRMAPLFDQNMACLPMMMEHDDFDEYLSMIGPKIGASFVSIARALITSDIRAKLVALKDFEYTDPGMGYPAWKLAAVNRCKDRMIADILA
;
A
#
# COMPACT_ATOMS: atom_id res chain seq x y z
N MET A 1 21.04 -20.12 18.25
CA MET A 1 19.89 -19.63 19.06
C MET A 1 18.63 -19.99 18.29
N LEU A 2 17.53 -20.36 18.95
CA LEU A 2 16.29 -20.70 18.23
C LEU A 2 15.34 -19.50 18.12
N TYR A 3 14.77 -19.34 16.95
CA TYR A 3 13.78 -18.32 16.61
C TYR A 3 12.54 -18.99 16.04
N GLN A 4 11.39 -18.34 16.20
CA GLN A 4 10.11 -18.84 15.73
C GLN A 4 9.46 -17.81 14.80
N LEU A 5 9.04 -18.28 13.62
CA LEU A 5 8.01 -17.61 12.84
C LEU A 5 6.67 -17.92 13.50
N MET A 6 5.96 -16.86 13.85
CA MET A 6 4.70 -16.90 14.55
C MET A 6 3.60 -16.36 13.63
N ASN A 7 2.40 -16.90 13.74
CA ASN A 7 1.18 -16.30 13.25
C ASN A 7 0.24 -16.09 14.45
N LYS A 8 0.10 -14.84 14.90
CA LYS A 8 -0.43 -14.55 16.24
C LYS A 8 0.32 -15.40 17.29
N ASP A 9 -0.39 -16.17 18.12
CA ASP A 9 0.23 -17.03 19.14
C ASP A 9 0.62 -18.43 18.63
N LYS A 10 0.33 -18.75 17.36
CA LYS A 10 0.66 -20.06 16.77
C LYS A 10 2.09 -20.05 16.24
N VAL A 11 2.88 -21.05 16.65
CA VAL A 11 4.21 -21.29 16.05
C VAL A 11 4.00 -21.93 14.67
N VAL A 12 4.52 -21.27 13.63
CA VAL A 12 4.44 -21.71 12.23
C VAL A 12 5.66 -22.56 11.88
N ALA A 13 6.84 -22.07 12.23
CA ALA A 13 8.11 -22.75 11.99
C ALA A 13 9.19 -22.29 12.98
N THR A 14 10.14 -23.17 13.25
CA THR A 14 11.31 -22.90 14.12
C THR A 14 12.57 -22.88 13.27
N TYR A 15 13.43 -21.91 13.55
CA TYR A 15 14.67 -21.65 12.83
C TYR A 15 15.85 -21.59 13.80
N GLU A 16 17.01 -22.06 13.36
CA GLU A 16 18.27 -21.84 14.04
C GLU A 16 18.98 -20.62 13.44
N GLU A 17 19.34 -19.68 14.33
CA GLU A 17 20.18 -18.55 13.99
C GLU A 17 21.65 -18.98 13.91
N GLU A 18 22.26 -18.67 12.78
CA GLU A 18 23.67 -18.84 12.48
C GLU A 18 24.32 -17.49 12.23
N LYS A 19 25.31 -17.16 13.06
CA LYS A 19 26.13 -15.97 12.85
C LYS A 19 27.12 -16.20 11.70
N ARG A 20 27.05 -15.35 10.68
CA ARG A 20 28.03 -15.27 9.59
C ARG A 20 29.03 -14.14 9.85
N LEU A 21 29.89 -13.84 8.87
CA LEU A 21 30.99 -12.87 9.04
C LEU A 21 30.49 -11.47 9.41
N ASP A 22 29.43 -11.00 8.75
CA ASP A 22 28.88 -9.65 8.86
C ASP A 22 27.34 -9.62 9.00
N ASP A 23 26.67 -10.78 9.09
CA ASP A 23 25.22 -10.89 9.16
C ASP A 23 24.77 -12.16 9.89
N TYR A 24 23.45 -12.31 10.07
CA TYR A 24 22.79 -13.46 10.66
C TYR A 24 21.89 -14.13 9.63
N ARG A 25 21.96 -15.46 9.57
CA ARG A 25 21.06 -16.29 8.76
C ARG A 25 20.25 -17.21 9.64
N TYR A 26 19.05 -17.52 9.17
CA TYR A 26 18.10 -18.39 9.84
C TYR A 26 17.87 -19.61 8.96
N THR A 27 18.12 -20.79 9.51
CA THR A 27 17.93 -22.08 8.81
C THR A 27 16.75 -22.81 9.42
N GLU A 28 15.82 -23.28 8.60
CA GLU A 28 14.62 -23.99 9.08
C GLU A 28 15.02 -25.31 9.76
N ILE A 29 14.54 -25.50 10.98
CA ILE A 29 14.71 -26.74 11.75
C ILE A 29 13.45 -27.60 11.65
N GLU A 30 12.29 -26.95 11.78
CA GLU A 30 11.00 -27.63 11.77
C GLU A 30 9.91 -26.68 11.31
N ARG A 31 8.98 -27.19 10.50
CA ARG A 31 7.75 -26.50 10.10
C ARG A 31 6.55 -27.21 10.73
N LEU A 32 5.77 -26.45 11.50
CA LEU A 32 4.65 -26.95 12.29
C LEU A 32 3.29 -26.60 11.66
N ASP A 33 3.25 -25.60 10.78
CA ASP A 33 2.05 -25.19 10.05
C ASP A 33 2.32 -25.18 8.54
N GLY A 34 1.31 -25.59 7.77
CA GLY A 34 1.34 -25.55 6.31
C GLY A 34 1.11 -24.14 5.76
N TYR A 35 0.40 -23.28 6.51
CA TYR A 35 0.18 -21.91 6.09
C TYR A 35 1.37 -21.01 6.46
N VAL A 36 2.04 -20.51 5.42
CA VAL A 36 3.11 -19.52 5.48
C VAL A 36 2.74 -18.31 4.62
N PRO A 37 3.42 -17.16 4.77
CA PRO A 37 3.13 -15.98 3.96
C PRO A 37 3.12 -16.29 2.45
N TYR A 38 2.27 -15.61 1.70
CA TYR A 38 2.28 -15.73 0.23
C TYR A 38 3.59 -15.22 -0.37
N GLY A 39 4.08 -15.93 -1.39
CA GLY A 39 5.38 -15.68 -2.01
C GLY A 39 6.56 -15.93 -1.05
N PHE A 40 6.40 -16.82 -0.08
CA PHE A 40 7.46 -17.21 0.85
C PHE A 40 8.46 -18.14 0.18
N ILE A 41 9.62 -17.60 -0.17
CA ILE A 41 10.76 -18.35 -0.73
C ILE A 41 11.55 -18.98 0.41
N ASP A 42 12.11 -18.14 1.29
CA ASP A 42 12.70 -18.55 2.55
C ASP A 42 12.55 -17.45 3.62
N ILE A 43 12.91 -17.79 4.86
CA ILE A 43 12.75 -16.90 6.01
C ILE A 43 13.62 -15.64 5.93
N ASN A 44 14.83 -15.74 5.36
CA ASN A 44 15.77 -14.61 5.28
C ASN A 44 15.27 -13.60 4.24
N ASP A 45 14.79 -14.10 3.09
CA ASP A 45 14.15 -13.27 2.06
C ASP A 45 12.87 -12.60 2.59
N TRP A 46 12.08 -13.32 3.40
CA TRP A 46 10.89 -12.74 4.03
C TRP A 46 11.24 -11.65 5.07
N ILE A 47 12.25 -11.87 5.92
CA ILE A 47 12.75 -10.85 6.88
C ILE A 47 13.26 -9.61 6.14
N ASP A 48 14.01 -9.79 5.05
CA ASP A 48 14.51 -8.67 4.23
C ASP A 48 13.37 -7.94 3.55
N GLY A 49 12.43 -8.69 3.00
CA GLY A 49 11.19 -8.19 2.42
C GLY A 49 10.25 -7.51 3.42
N ARG A 50 10.46 -7.66 4.73
CA ARG A 50 9.74 -6.88 5.78
C ARG A 50 10.42 -5.56 6.08
N GLN A 51 11.69 -5.39 5.71
CA GLN A 51 12.46 -4.16 5.94
C GLN A 51 12.24 -3.14 4.80
N ILE A 52 11.03 -3.08 4.23
CA ILE A 52 10.70 -2.32 3.01
C ILE A 52 10.96 -0.83 3.18
N ALA A 53 10.80 -0.31 4.40
CA ALA A 53 10.99 1.10 4.67
C ALA A 53 12.46 1.57 4.60
N LYS A 54 13.44 0.65 4.45
CA LYS A 54 14.86 1.01 4.21
C LYS A 54 15.07 1.88 2.96
N HIS A 55 14.12 1.92 2.03
CA HIS A 55 14.19 2.78 0.85
C HIS A 55 13.71 4.22 1.12
N ARG A 56 13.09 4.50 2.27
CA ARG A 56 12.71 5.84 2.70
C ARG A 56 13.86 6.44 3.50
N THR A 57 14.51 7.48 2.98
CA THR A 57 15.75 8.05 3.55
C THR A 57 15.66 8.39 5.05
N SER A 58 14.51 8.89 5.52
CA SER A 58 14.28 9.19 6.94
C SER A 58 14.26 7.94 7.82
N ILE A 59 13.58 6.88 7.37
CA ILE A 59 13.51 5.59 8.09
C ILE A 59 14.84 4.86 8.02
N GLU A 60 15.51 4.87 6.87
CA GLU A 60 16.83 4.26 6.71
C GLU A 60 17.82 4.84 7.71
N ARG A 61 17.86 6.18 7.80
CA ARG A 61 18.70 6.89 8.77
C ARG A 61 18.33 6.52 10.21
N LEU A 62 17.04 6.51 10.53
CA LEU A 62 16.56 6.11 11.86
C LEU A 62 16.98 4.68 12.22
N MET A 63 16.81 3.73 11.30
CA MET A 63 17.24 2.34 11.50
C MET A 63 18.75 2.26 11.80
N ARG A 64 19.59 3.00 11.06
CA ARG A 64 21.03 3.06 11.34
C ARG A 64 21.35 3.68 12.71
N GLU A 65 20.67 4.76 13.08
CA GLU A 65 20.85 5.42 14.39
C GLU A 65 20.39 4.52 15.56
N LEU A 66 19.39 3.66 15.34
CA LEU A 66 18.92 2.66 16.29
C LEU A 66 19.77 1.37 16.30
N GLY A 67 20.75 1.23 15.41
CA GLY A 67 21.54 0.01 15.27
C GLY A 67 20.79 -1.16 14.62
N LEU A 68 19.69 -0.90 13.91
CA LEU A 68 18.89 -1.89 13.19
C LEU A 68 19.53 -2.21 11.83
N THR A 69 20.72 -2.78 11.88
CA THR A 69 21.55 -2.99 10.68
C THR A 69 21.55 -4.42 10.18
N THR A 70 21.22 -5.39 11.04
CA THR A 70 21.16 -6.82 10.70
C THR A 70 19.76 -7.40 10.87
N ARG A 71 19.50 -8.61 10.34
CA ARG A 71 18.24 -9.34 10.59
C ARG A 71 18.00 -9.60 12.08
N HIS A 72 19.06 -9.90 12.82
CA HIS A 72 19.01 -10.12 14.27
C HIS A 72 18.48 -8.89 15.01
N ASP A 73 19.01 -7.71 14.68
CA ASP A 73 18.59 -6.44 15.30
C ASP A 73 17.12 -6.15 14.95
N PHE A 74 16.74 -6.39 13.69
CA PHE A 74 15.39 -6.17 13.20
C PHE A 74 14.36 -7.08 13.88
N ILE A 75 14.64 -8.37 14.03
CA ILE A 75 13.76 -9.28 14.78
C ILE A 75 13.68 -8.85 16.25
N SER A 76 14.80 -8.50 16.86
CA SER A 76 14.86 -8.17 18.29
C SER A 76 14.07 -6.90 18.64
N MET A 77 14.05 -5.91 17.75
CA MET A 77 13.35 -4.64 18.01
C MET A 77 11.98 -4.54 17.34
N ALA A 78 11.89 -4.83 16.04
CA ALA A 78 10.67 -4.64 15.24
C ALA A 78 9.85 -5.93 15.06
N ARG A 79 10.42 -7.09 15.41
CA ARG A 79 9.75 -8.40 15.37
C ARG A 79 9.15 -8.79 14.02
N CYS A 80 9.61 -8.15 12.94
CA CYS A 80 9.06 -8.32 11.59
C CYS A 80 7.54 -8.04 11.48
N LEU A 81 6.98 -7.26 12.41
CA LEU A 81 5.55 -6.93 12.43
C LEU A 81 5.17 -6.00 11.27
N ALA A 82 3.96 -6.14 10.75
CA ALA A 82 3.35 -5.20 9.81
C ALA A 82 1.84 -5.10 10.01
N LEU A 83 1.22 -4.07 9.43
CA LEU A 83 -0.23 -3.91 9.37
C LEU A 83 -0.85 -4.56 8.11
N THR A 84 -0.15 -5.50 7.47
CA THR A 84 -0.67 -6.26 6.32
C THR A 84 -1.14 -7.65 6.69
N ASP A 85 -0.70 -8.21 7.81
CA ASP A 85 -0.99 -9.58 8.24
C ASP A 85 -0.66 -9.74 9.73
N THR A 86 -0.60 -10.98 10.22
CA THR A 86 -0.34 -11.32 11.63
C THR A 86 0.92 -12.16 11.84
N PHE A 87 1.79 -12.24 10.83
CA PHE A 87 3.06 -12.95 10.95
C PHE A 87 4.12 -12.08 11.63
N TRP A 88 4.90 -12.68 12.52
CA TRP A 88 5.97 -12.00 13.27
C TRP A 88 7.04 -13.00 13.70
N MET A 89 8.17 -12.51 14.22
CA MET A 89 9.25 -13.36 14.73
C MET A 89 9.64 -13.02 16.15
N LYS A 90 10.02 -14.05 16.90
CA LYS A 90 10.57 -13.95 18.24
C LYS A 90 11.62 -15.03 18.51
N ARG A 91 12.38 -14.89 19.60
CA ARG A 91 13.19 -16.01 20.09
C ARG A 91 12.29 -17.06 20.73
N ALA A 92 12.67 -18.33 20.60
CA ALA A 92 11.90 -19.44 21.15
C ALA A 92 11.85 -19.44 22.70
N ASP A 93 12.79 -18.76 23.36
CA ASP A 93 12.86 -18.64 24.83
C ASP A 93 12.22 -17.36 25.38
N GLU A 94 11.64 -16.51 24.52
CA GLU A 94 10.88 -15.33 24.96
C GLU A 94 9.45 -15.72 25.35
N ASP A 95 9.04 -15.35 26.55
CA ASP A 95 7.64 -15.42 27.02
C ASP A 95 6.87 -14.16 26.61
N ILE A 96 6.65 -14.04 25.30
CA ILE A 96 5.94 -12.92 24.67
C ILE A 96 4.86 -13.51 23.77
N SER A 97 3.65 -12.96 23.88
CA SER A 97 2.46 -13.32 23.13
C SER A 97 2.14 -12.28 22.05
N TRP A 98 1.23 -12.64 21.14
CA TRP A 98 0.70 -11.72 20.15
C TRP A 98 0.04 -10.49 20.80
N ASN A 99 -0.60 -10.67 21.96
CA ASN A 99 -1.25 -9.55 22.66
C ASN A 99 -0.25 -8.45 23.03
N ASP A 100 0.99 -8.81 23.33
CA ASP A 100 2.04 -7.88 23.76
C ASP A 100 2.65 -7.07 22.60
N VAL A 101 2.55 -7.59 21.38
CA VAL A 101 3.28 -7.06 20.21
C VAL A 101 2.38 -6.63 19.05
N SER A 102 1.11 -7.03 19.06
CA SER A 102 0.17 -6.77 17.97
C SER A 102 0.06 -5.28 17.66
N LEU A 103 0.38 -4.90 16.42
CA LEU A 103 0.17 -3.54 15.91
C LEU A 103 -1.31 -3.18 15.80
N TYR A 104 -2.22 -4.16 15.84
CA TYR A 104 -3.66 -3.94 15.84
C TYR A 104 -4.21 -3.59 17.22
N ARG A 105 -3.52 -3.94 18.31
CA ARG A 105 -3.98 -3.73 19.70
C ARG A 105 -3.20 -2.64 20.44
N ASN A 106 -1.91 -2.54 20.16
CA ASN A 106 -1.00 -1.73 20.96
C ASN A 106 -0.79 -0.32 20.37
N PRO A 107 -0.45 0.67 21.21
CA PRO A 107 -0.11 2.01 20.76
C PRO A 107 1.14 2.00 19.87
N PHE A 108 1.21 2.94 18.95
CA PHE A 108 2.40 3.17 18.13
C PHE A 108 3.39 4.07 18.85
N ASP A 109 4.67 3.94 18.49
CA ASP A 109 5.69 4.89 18.93
C ASP A 109 5.56 6.22 18.16
N ASP A 110 5.04 7.24 18.84
CA ASP A 110 4.82 8.58 18.27
C ASP A 110 6.13 9.25 17.77
N VAL A 111 7.27 8.94 18.38
CA VAL A 111 8.56 9.51 17.96
C VAL A 111 8.96 8.91 16.62
N ILE A 112 8.81 7.60 16.45
CA ILE A 112 9.10 6.92 15.18
C ILE A 112 8.11 7.37 14.10
N ALA A 113 6.81 7.44 14.41
CA ALA A 113 5.78 7.93 13.49
C ALA A 113 6.07 9.36 13.01
N ARG A 114 6.48 10.26 13.91
CA ARG A 114 6.87 11.63 13.56
C ARG A 114 8.10 11.67 12.66
N ILE A 115 9.13 10.87 12.95
CA ILE A 115 10.33 10.81 12.10
C ILE A 115 9.99 10.27 10.69
N ALA A 116 9.11 9.27 10.60
CA ALA A 116 8.63 8.70 9.35
C ALA A 116 7.92 9.74 8.47
N PHE A 117 7.10 10.59 9.09
CA PHE A 117 6.30 11.61 8.42
C PHE A 117 7.06 12.91 8.14
N ASP A 118 7.74 13.45 9.15
CA ASP A 118 8.36 14.77 9.12
C ASP A 118 9.81 14.77 8.62
N GLY A 119 10.48 13.62 8.67
CA GLY A 119 11.92 13.49 8.37
C GLY A 119 12.83 14.15 9.42
N THR A 120 12.26 14.66 10.52
CA THR A 120 12.99 15.32 11.60
C THR A 120 12.49 14.87 12.97
N GLY A 121 13.40 14.73 13.92
CA GLY A 121 13.09 14.29 15.29
C GLY A 121 14.37 13.89 16.02
N ILE A 122 14.39 14.06 17.34
CA ILE A 122 15.47 13.57 18.20
C ILE A 122 14.91 12.37 18.96
N TYR A 123 15.52 11.20 18.77
CA TYR A 123 15.13 9.98 19.46
C TYR A 123 15.70 9.97 20.89
N GLY A 124 14.83 9.79 21.88
CA GLY A 124 15.17 9.55 23.29
C GLY A 124 15.03 8.07 23.64
N ARG A 125 15.92 7.56 24.51
CA ARG A 125 16.21 6.13 24.77
C ARG A 125 15.11 5.26 25.43
N GLN A 126 13.83 5.64 25.40
CA GLN A 126 12.75 4.85 26.01
C GLN A 126 11.96 4.14 24.90
N ASN A 127 12.22 2.86 24.72
CA ASN A 127 11.80 2.08 23.55
C ASN A 127 10.34 1.61 23.65
N SER A 128 9.55 1.79 22.59
CA SER A 128 8.42 0.89 22.28
C SER A 128 8.75 0.02 21.05
N PRO A 129 8.61 -1.31 21.13
CA PRO A 129 8.87 -2.22 20.00
C PRO A 129 7.77 -2.16 18.91
N THR A 130 6.68 -1.44 19.14
CA THR A 130 5.50 -1.40 18.26
C THR A 130 5.51 -0.17 17.36
N SER A 131 6.25 -0.24 16.26
CA SER A 131 6.12 0.76 15.18
C SER A 131 5.87 0.09 13.83
N PRO A 132 4.72 0.34 13.18
CA PRO A 132 4.43 -0.18 11.84
C PRO A 132 5.32 0.41 10.75
N GLU A 133 6.03 1.52 11.05
CA GLU A 133 6.79 2.27 10.07
C GLU A 133 7.92 1.50 9.41
N PHE A 134 8.50 0.53 10.12
CA PHE A 134 9.62 -0.23 9.60
C PHE A 134 9.23 -1.20 8.48
N ALA A 135 7.97 -1.64 8.45
CA ALA A 135 7.44 -2.57 7.45
C ALA A 135 6.43 -1.93 6.49
N THR A 136 6.15 -0.63 6.63
CA THR A 136 5.25 0.09 5.72
C THR A 136 5.95 0.39 4.40
N SER A 137 5.38 -0.11 3.31
CA SER A 137 5.95 -0.03 1.96
C SER A 137 5.69 1.32 1.26
N GLY A 138 6.38 1.53 0.13
CA GLY A 138 6.24 2.70 -0.74
C GLY A 138 7.25 3.83 -0.44
N SER A 139 7.38 4.75 -1.39
CA SER A 139 8.43 5.79 -1.40
C SER A 139 8.02 7.10 -0.72
N PHE A 140 6.73 7.47 -0.76
CA PHE A 140 6.22 8.71 -0.19
C PHE A 140 6.35 8.73 1.34
N ALA A 141 6.58 9.91 1.90
CA ALA A 141 6.60 10.11 3.35
C ALA A 141 5.21 9.83 3.92
N LYS A 142 5.15 8.96 4.92
CA LYS A 142 3.90 8.46 5.47
C LYS A 142 4.12 7.95 6.89
N CYS A 143 3.07 8.02 7.70
CA CYS A 143 3.04 7.40 9.02
C CYS A 143 1.65 6.87 9.36
N TRP A 144 1.60 5.90 10.26
CA TRP A 144 0.38 5.42 10.88
C TRP A 144 0.08 6.22 12.14
N VAL A 145 -1.18 6.57 12.29
CA VAL A 145 -1.73 7.18 13.50
C VAL A 145 -2.81 6.28 14.07
N ARG A 146 -2.88 6.25 15.41
CA ARG A 146 -3.92 5.54 16.15
C ARG A 146 -4.72 6.55 16.97
N GLU A 147 -6.01 6.61 16.72
CA GLU A 147 -6.97 7.47 17.41
C GLU A 147 -8.01 6.57 18.06
N GLY A 148 -7.80 6.23 19.34
CA GLY A 148 -8.55 5.17 20.01
C GLY A 148 -8.31 3.80 19.34
N ASP A 149 -9.37 3.14 18.90
CA ASP A 149 -9.28 1.85 18.20
C ASP A 149 -9.04 2.00 16.69
N GLN A 150 -9.17 3.20 16.14
CA GLN A 150 -9.02 3.45 14.71
C GLN A 150 -7.55 3.67 14.35
N VAL A 151 -7.07 2.90 13.37
CA VAL A 151 -5.76 3.08 12.75
C VAL A 151 -5.94 3.70 11.38
N SER A 152 -5.17 4.75 11.08
CA SER A 152 -5.18 5.42 9.78
C SER A 152 -3.77 5.67 9.28
N LEU A 153 -3.57 5.69 7.96
CA LEU A 153 -2.33 6.09 7.32
C LEU A 153 -2.44 7.55 6.89
N LEU A 154 -1.47 8.36 7.28
CA LEU A 154 -1.23 9.69 6.74
C LEU A 154 -0.13 9.61 5.68
N LYS A 155 -0.36 10.17 4.49
CA LYS A 155 0.59 10.15 3.37
C LYS A 155 0.76 11.56 2.81
N ARG A 156 2.01 12.01 2.71
CA ARG A 156 2.37 13.30 2.12
C ARG A 156 2.58 13.18 0.62
N GLY A 157 2.46 14.32 -0.07
CA GLY A 157 2.91 14.45 -1.45
C GLY A 157 4.42 14.54 -1.56
N SER A 158 4.90 14.55 -2.80
CA SER A 158 6.31 14.83 -3.08
C SER A 158 6.64 16.29 -2.79
N GLU A 159 7.94 16.61 -2.69
CA GLU A 159 8.43 17.97 -2.48
C GLU A 159 9.65 18.23 -3.39
N GLY A 160 9.97 19.51 -3.59
CA GLY A 160 11.21 19.91 -4.27
C GLY A 160 11.11 20.09 -5.78
N TYR A 161 9.93 19.89 -6.38
CA TYR A 161 9.66 20.16 -7.80
C TYR A 161 8.49 21.14 -7.96
N ALA A 162 8.43 21.86 -9.08
CA ALA A 162 7.37 22.84 -9.35
C ALA A 162 5.97 22.22 -9.46
N ASN A 163 5.90 20.92 -9.80
CA ASN A 163 4.68 20.14 -9.96
C ASN A 163 4.46 19.12 -8.83
N ALA A 164 5.20 19.22 -7.73
CA ALA A 164 5.09 18.34 -6.58
C ALA A 164 3.95 18.76 -5.62
N GLY A 165 3.48 17.82 -4.80
CA GLY A 165 2.60 18.08 -3.66
C GLY A 165 1.11 17.93 -3.93
N PHE A 166 0.72 17.52 -5.14
CA PHE A 166 -0.69 17.30 -5.50
C PHE A 166 -1.19 15.88 -5.24
N GLU A 167 -0.28 14.96 -4.94
CA GLU A 167 -0.60 13.53 -4.76
C GLU A 167 -1.61 13.26 -3.62
N PRO A 168 -1.62 14.00 -2.50
CA PRO A 168 -2.67 13.87 -1.49
C PRO A 168 -4.07 14.20 -2.02
N TYR A 169 -4.19 15.19 -2.92
CA TYR A 169 -5.46 15.52 -3.56
C TYR A 169 -5.90 14.44 -4.53
N SER A 170 -4.97 13.85 -5.27
CA SER A 170 -5.27 12.73 -6.17
C SER A 170 -5.88 11.54 -5.46
N GLU A 171 -5.43 11.21 -4.23
CA GLU A 171 -6.05 10.14 -3.42
C GLU A 171 -7.52 10.45 -3.11
N VAL A 172 -7.84 11.69 -2.72
CA VAL A 172 -9.21 12.11 -2.40
C VAL A 172 -10.10 12.15 -3.64
N LEU A 173 -9.63 12.80 -4.71
CA LEU A 173 -10.36 12.88 -5.97
C LEU A 173 -10.64 11.48 -6.53
N ALA A 174 -9.64 10.60 -6.54
CA ALA A 174 -9.83 9.23 -6.99
C ALA A 174 -10.88 8.48 -6.14
N ALA A 175 -10.88 8.66 -4.81
CA ALA A 175 -11.91 8.08 -3.96
C ALA A 175 -13.32 8.61 -4.30
N GLU A 176 -13.47 9.91 -4.58
CA GLU A 176 -14.77 10.50 -4.95
C GLU A 176 -15.38 9.87 -6.22
N VAL A 177 -14.58 9.70 -7.28
CA VAL A 177 -15.10 9.10 -8.53
C VAL A 177 -15.37 7.60 -8.38
N LEU A 178 -14.55 6.89 -7.60
CA LEU A 178 -14.78 5.47 -7.27
C LEU A 178 -16.06 5.29 -6.44
N GLN A 179 -16.31 6.20 -5.50
CA GLN A 179 -17.55 6.24 -4.73
C GLN A 179 -18.76 6.50 -5.61
N ALA A 180 -18.69 7.45 -6.54
CA ALA A 180 -19.75 7.73 -7.51
C ALA A 180 -20.02 6.53 -8.44
N ALA A 181 -18.97 5.77 -8.79
CA ALA A 181 -19.07 4.56 -9.58
C ALA A 181 -19.55 3.32 -8.79
N SER A 182 -19.74 3.45 -7.48
CA SER A 182 -20.03 2.32 -6.58
C SER A 182 -19.01 1.18 -6.74
N ILE A 183 -17.73 1.51 -6.74
CA ILE A 183 -16.60 0.56 -6.80
C ILE A 183 -15.99 0.45 -5.40
N ASP A 184 -15.58 -0.75 -4.99
CA ASP A 184 -14.97 -0.96 -3.66
C ASP A 184 -13.59 -0.29 -3.58
N HIS A 185 -13.43 0.63 -2.65
CA HIS A 185 -12.25 1.47 -2.52
C HIS A 185 -12.04 1.92 -1.08
N VAL A 186 -10.81 2.30 -0.77
CA VAL A 186 -10.46 2.94 0.50
C VAL A 186 -10.88 4.41 0.44
N LEU A 187 -11.53 4.89 1.50
CA LEU A 187 -11.88 6.30 1.63
C LEU A 187 -10.65 7.13 1.97
N TYR A 188 -10.55 8.31 1.37
CA TYR A 188 -9.50 9.28 1.64
C TYR A 188 -10.09 10.63 2.03
N THR A 189 -9.44 11.29 2.99
CA THR A 189 -9.69 12.69 3.31
C THR A 189 -8.39 13.48 3.24
N ILE A 190 -8.49 14.78 3.02
CA ILE A 190 -7.35 15.68 3.13
C ILE A 190 -7.26 16.28 4.52
N GLU A 191 -6.04 16.35 5.05
CA GLU A 191 -5.75 16.89 6.36
C GLU A 191 -4.49 17.75 6.34
N ASN A 192 -4.45 18.74 7.24
CA ASN A 192 -3.22 19.42 7.59
C ASN A 192 -2.65 18.78 8.86
N PHE A 193 -1.60 18.00 8.72
CA PHE A 193 -0.93 17.33 9.83
C PHE A 193 0.45 17.96 10.05
N HIS A 194 0.67 18.52 11.24
CA HIS A 194 1.91 19.25 11.60
C HIS A 194 2.29 20.38 10.62
N GLY A 195 1.30 21.10 10.08
CA GLY A 195 1.55 22.18 9.11
C GLY A 195 1.78 21.69 7.69
N LYS A 196 1.60 20.39 7.41
CA LYS A 196 1.84 19.77 6.12
C LYS A 196 0.56 19.13 5.59
N LEU A 197 0.32 19.32 4.30
CA LEU A 197 -0.78 18.65 3.61
C LEU A 197 -0.51 17.15 3.51
N ALA A 198 -1.51 16.35 3.87
CA ALA A 198 -1.50 14.91 3.70
C ALA A 198 -2.89 14.37 3.37
N SER A 199 -2.92 13.20 2.74
CA SER A 199 -4.13 12.38 2.68
C SER A 199 -4.16 11.45 3.89
N LYS A 200 -5.35 11.17 4.40
CA LYS A 200 -5.62 10.23 5.49
C LYS A 200 -6.55 9.15 4.99
N CYS A 201 -6.22 7.89 5.23
CA CYS A 201 -7.11 6.77 4.97
C CYS A 201 -7.15 5.77 6.13
N PRO A 202 -8.30 5.11 6.39
CA PRO A 202 -8.39 4.09 7.42
C PRO A 202 -7.66 2.81 6.99
N LEU A 203 -7.12 2.08 7.95
CA LEU A 203 -6.61 0.73 7.74
C LEU A 203 -7.75 -0.22 7.34
N PHE A 204 -7.56 -0.99 6.26
CA PHE A 204 -8.55 -1.96 5.78
C PHE A 204 -8.23 -3.42 6.17
N THR A 205 -7.10 -3.67 6.83
CA THR A 205 -6.72 -4.97 7.38
C THR A 205 -7.06 -5.06 8.88
N SER A 206 -7.00 -6.27 9.43
CA SER A 206 -7.25 -6.53 10.84
C SER A 206 -6.52 -7.81 11.28
N GLU A 207 -6.66 -8.20 12.55
CA GLU A 207 -6.17 -9.50 13.02
C GLU A 207 -6.80 -10.70 12.29
N LYS A 208 -7.98 -10.51 11.70
CA LYS A 208 -8.67 -11.56 10.92
C LYS A 208 -8.35 -11.48 9.42
N VAL A 209 -8.21 -10.27 8.88
CA VAL A 209 -8.09 -10.04 7.44
C VAL A 209 -6.74 -9.44 7.11
N GLY A 210 -5.93 -10.17 6.37
CA GLY A 210 -4.65 -9.70 5.82
C GLY A 210 -4.78 -9.17 4.41
N PHE A 211 -3.72 -8.55 3.92
CA PHE A 211 -3.54 -8.08 2.56
C PHE A 211 -2.26 -8.66 1.96
N VAL A 212 -2.41 -9.25 0.78
CA VAL A 212 -1.31 -9.77 -0.01
C VAL A 212 -1.32 -9.06 -1.36
N SER A 213 -0.20 -8.44 -1.70
CA SER A 213 -0.03 -7.75 -2.98
C SER A 213 0.08 -8.75 -4.13
N ALA A 214 -0.40 -8.36 -5.32
CA ALA A 214 -0.56 -9.25 -6.47
C ALA A 214 0.72 -10.01 -6.83
N HIS A 215 1.89 -9.34 -6.79
CA HIS A 215 3.17 -9.98 -7.14
C HIS A 215 3.56 -11.18 -6.26
N ARG A 216 2.94 -11.36 -5.09
CA ARG A 216 3.22 -12.47 -4.19
C ARG A 216 2.48 -13.76 -4.56
N PHE A 217 1.57 -13.71 -5.54
CA PHE A 217 0.82 -14.87 -6.02
C PHE A 217 1.45 -15.53 -7.26
N PHE A 218 2.51 -14.95 -7.83
CA PHE A 218 3.09 -15.39 -9.09
C PHE A 218 4.61 -15.61 -8.96
N ASP A 219 5.09 -16.76 -9.44
CA ASP A 219 6.51 -17.14 -9.45
C ASP A 219 7.27 -16.50 -10.64
N GLY A 220 7.10 -15.20 -10.85
CA GLY A 220 7.76 -14.47 -11.96
C GLY A 220 6.95 -13.30 -12.50
N PRO A 221 7.40 -12.71 -13.63
CA PRO A 221 6.60 -11.75 -14.37
C PRO A 221 5.27 -12.37 -14.81
N PHE A 222 4.20 -11.59 -14.70
CA PHE A 222 2.85 -11.99 -15.06
C PHE A 222 2.18 -10.83 -15.81
N ASP A 223 1.17 -11.14 -16.62
CA ASP A 223 0.42 -10.17 -17.43
C ASP A 223 -1.06 -10.05 -17.01
N VAL A 224 -1.87 -9.39 -17.84
CA VAL A 224 -3.28 -9.14 -17.55
C VAL A 224 -4.07 -10.44 -17.61
N GLU A 225 -3.79 -11.29 -18.60
CA GLU A 225 -4.42 -12.59 -18.76
C GLU A 225 -4.14 -13.52 -17.58
N ASP A 226 -2.91 -13.52 -17.05
CA ASP A 226 -2.54 -14.28 -15.85
C ASP A 226 -3.38 -13.85 -14.63
N VAL A 227 -3.54 -12.54 -14.41
CA VAL A 227 -4.34 -12.02 -13.29
C VAL A 227 -5.82 -12.32 -13.47
N LEU A 228 -6.36 -12.22 -14.69
CA LEU A 228 -7.75 -12.59 -14.96
C LEU A 228 -8.00 -14.07 -14.66
N ALA A 229 -7.11 -14.97 -15.11
CA ALA A 229 -7.22 -16.39 -14.82
C ALA A 229 -7.16 -16.68 -13.30
N PHE A 230 -6.30 -15.95 -12.58
CA PHE A 230 -6.24 -16.04 -11.11
C PHE A 230 -7.55 -15.54 -10.47
N CYS A 231 -8.08 -14.41 -10.93
CA CYS A 231 -9.36 -13.85 -10.48
C CYS A 231 -10.55 -14.78 -10.79
N ASP A 232 -10.54 -15.51 -11.90
CA ASP A 232 -11.56 -16.50 -12.23
C ASP A 232 -11.57 -17.66 -11.23
N ALA A 233 -10.40 -18.07 -10.73
CA ALA A 233 -10.27 -19.14 -9.75
C ALA A 233 -10.59 -18.72 -8.31
N HIS A 234 -10.37 -17.45 -7.97
CA HIS A 234 -10.42 -16.94 -6.59
C HIS A 234 -11.46 -15.85 -6.35
N GLY A 235 -12.20 -15.45 -7.39
CA GLY A 235 -13.07 -14.27 -7.38
C GLY A 235 -12.29 -12.97 -7.57
N GLY A 236 -12.96 -11.96 -8.14
CA GLY A 236 -12.39 -10.63 -8.36
C GLY A 236 -12.22 -10.22 -9.83
N ASP A 237 -12.73 -11.00 -10.80
CA ASP A 237 -12.65 -10.65 -12.24
C ASP A 237 -13.24 -9.25 -12.50
N GLU A 238 -14.48 -9.00 -12.06
CA GLU A 238 -15.10 -7.68 -12.22
C GLU A 238 -14.31 -6.58 -11.49
N SER A 239 -13.84 -6.83 -10.26
CA SER A 239 -13.06 -5.84 -9.49
C SER A 239 -11.72 -5.50 -10.15
N PHE A 240 -11.06 -6.48 -10.77
CA PHE A 240 -9.82 -6.25 -11.49
C PHE A 240 -10.06 -5.48 -12.78
N ARG A 241 -11.14 -5.79 -13.52
CA ARG A 241 -11.55 -5.02 -14.70
C ARG A 241 -11.93 -3.58 -14.33
N GLU A 242 -12.70 -3.40 -13.25
CA GLU A 242 -13.05 -2.10 -12.68
C GLU A 242 -11.80 -1.28 -12.37
N MET A 243 -10.80 -1.89 -11.70
CA MET A 243 -9.54 -1.24 -11.41
C MET A 243 -8.86 -0.69 -12.68
N ILE A 244 -8.68 -1.52 -13.69
CA ILE A 244 -7.96 -1.12 -14.91
C ILE A 244 -8.76 -0.05 -15.69
N VAL A 245 -10.08 -0.20 -15.78
CA VAL A 245 -10.92 0.78 -16.46
C VAL A 245 -10.94 2.11 -15.71
N MET A 246 -11.01 2.10 -14.38
CA MET A 246 -10.99 3.33 -13.59
C MET A 246 -9.60 3.99 -13.56
N ASP A 247 -8.53 3.21 -13.59
CA ASP A 247 -7.18 3.75 -13.80
C ASP A 247 -7.09 4.50 -15.14
N ALA A 248 -7.75 4.03 -16.19
CA ALA A 248 -7.85 4.77 -17.44
C ALA A 248 -8.70 6.05 -17.31
N VAL A 249 -9.87 5.98 -16.65
CA VAL A 249 -10.72 7.16 -16.42
C VAL A 249 -9.98 8.29 -15.68
N MET A 250 -9.15 7.92 -14.69
CA MET A 250 -8.39 8.87 -13.86
C MET A 250 -6.97 9.13 -14.37
N ALA A 251 -6.56 8.53 -15.49
CA ALA A 251 -5.20 8.57 -16.03
C ALA A 251 -4.12 8.20 -14.98
N ASN A 252 -4.35 7.11 -14.23
CA ASN A 252 -3.41 6.63 -13.21
C ASN A 252 -2.18 5.95 -13.85
N VAL A 253 -1.02 6.57 -13.65
CA VAL A 253 0.24 6.12 -14.25
C VAL A 253 1.00 5.07 -13.42
N ASP A 254 0.55 4.75 -12.20
CA ASP A 254 1.37 4.02 -11.22
C ASP A 254 0.68 2.78 -10.59
N ARG A 255 -0.20 2.11 -11.32
CA ARG A 255 -0.77 0.81 -10.90
C ARG A 255 0.25 -0.33 -11.03
N HIS A 256 1.25 -0.37 -10.16
CA HIS A 256 2.17 -1.51 -10.09
C HIS A 256 1.61 -2.63 -9.19
N ALA A 257 2.18 -3.84 -9.28
CA ALA A 257 1.75 -5.05 -8.55
C ALA A 257 1.89 -5.00 -7.01
N GLY A 258 2.23 -3.84 -6.45
CA GLY A 258 2.19 -3.54 -5.02
C GLY A 258 0.95 -2.73 -4.62
N ASN A 259 0.30 -2.07 -5.59
CA ASN A 259 -0.85 -1.18 -5.40
C ASN A 259 -2.18 -1.88 -5.71
N TYR A 260 -2.18 -3.21 -5.75
CA TYR A 260 -3.37 -4.06 -5.79
C TYR A 260 -3.01 -5.47 -5.33
N GLY A 261 -4.03 -6.27 -5.05
CA GLY A 261 -3.88 -7.62 -4.55
C GLY A 261 -5.17 -8.12 -3.92
N PHE A 262 -5.04 -9.03 -2.97
CA PHE A 262 -6.17 -9.76 -2.40
C PHE A 262 -6.16 -9.69 -0.88
N LEU A 263 -7.37 -9.67 -0.31
CA LEU A 263 -7.56 -9.88 1.11
C LEU A 263 -7.57 -11.37 1.40
N VAL A 264 -6.95 -11.76 2.51
CA VAL A 264 -6.83 -13.15 2.94
C VAL A 264 -7.28 -13.30 4.38
N ASP A 265 -7.78 -14.48 4.75
CA ASP A 265 -7.98 -14.82 6.15
C ASP A 265 -6.61 -15.12 6.80
N ASN A 266 -6.28 -14.38 7.85
CA ASN A 266 -4.96 -14.46 8.49
C ASN A 266 -4.73 -15.78 9.23
N ASP A 267 -5.76 -16.57 9.55
CA ASP A 267 -5.59 -17.87 10.23
C ASP A 267 -5.33 -19.00 9.25
N THR A 268 -5.91 -18.91 8.04
CA THR A 268 -5.96 -20.02 7.08
C THR A 268 -5.21 -19.75 5.79
N GLY A 269 -5.01 -18.47 5.44
CA GLY A 269 -4.51 -18.04 4.14
C GLY A 269 -5.55 -18.02 3.04
N GLU A 270 -6.81 -18.38 3.32
CA GLU A 270 -7.85 -18.38 2.29
C GLU A 270 -8.02 -17.00 1.66
N ILE A 271 -8.02 -16.93 0.33
CA ILE A 271 -8.29 -15.70 -0.42
C ILE A 271 -9.77 -15.37 -0.28
N LEU A 272 -10.07 -14.20 0.26
CA LEU A 272 -11.43 -13.75 0.55
C LEU A 272 -12.05 -13.03 -0.64
N ARG A 273 -11.28 -12.10 -1.23
CA ARG A 273 -11.67 -11.25 -2.37
C ARG A 273 -10.50 -10.37 -2.79
N MET A 274 -10.61 -9.73 -3.94
CA MET A 274 -9.71 -8.62 -4.29
C MET A 274 -9.82 -7.50 -3.24
N ALA A 275 -8.68 -6.87 -2.92
CA ALA A 275 -8.61 -5.75 -2.00
C ALA A 275 -9.35 -4.52 -2.57
N PRO A 276 -9.95 -3.66 -1.72
CA PRO A 276 -10.50 -2.39 -2.17
C PRO A 276 -9.42 -1.59 -2.90
N LEU A 277 -9.79 -0.79 -3.91
CA LEU A 277 -8.81 0.05 -4.59
C LEU A 277 -8.19 1.07 -3.63
N PHE A 278 -6.87 1.20 -3.68
CA PHE A 278 -6.08 2.09 -2.84
C PHE A 278 -4.86 2.60 -3.62
N ASP A 279 -4.14 3.55 -3.04
CA ASP A 279 -2.90 4.13 -3.58
C ASP A 279 -3.08 4.69 -5.01
N GLN A 280 -3.90 5.73 -5.10
CA GLN A 280 -4.26 6.45 -6.34
C GLN A 280 -3.53 7.79 -6.45
N ASN A 281 -2.47 7.99 -5.68
CA ASN A 281 -1.81 9.30 -5.53
C ASN A 281 -1.16 9.82 -6.83
N MET A 282 -0.98 8.94 -7.83
CA MET A 282 -0.50 9.28 -9.17
C MET A 282 -1.60 9.34 -10.24
N ALA A 283 -2.88 9.25 -9.83
CA ALA A 283 -4.05 9.50 -10.68
C ALA A 283 -4.43 10.99 -10.67
N CYS A 284 -5.40 11.39 -11.50
CA CYS A 284 -5.93 12.76 -11.53
C CYS A 284 -4.86 13.84 -11.80
N LEU A 285 -3.91 13.55 -12.68
CA LEU A 285 -2.91 14.49 -13.22
C LEU A 285 -2.11 15.26 -12.13
N PRO A 286 -1.52 14.60 -11.11
CA PRO A 286 -0.88 15.30 -10.01
C PRO A 286 0.34 16.10 -10.49
N MET A 287 1.01 15.63 -11.54
CA MET A 287 2.23 16.22 -12.07
C MET A 287 2.00 17.25 -13.19
N MET A 288 0.75 17.49 -13.61
CA MET A 288 0.43 18.51 -14.61
C MET A 288 0.60 19.91 -14.01
N MET A 289 1.13 20.85 -14.79
CA MET A 289 1.29 22.27 -14.46
C MET A 289 0.31 23.15 -15.23
N GLU A 290 0.08 24.37 -14.73
CA GLU A 290 -0.92 25.30 -15.30
C GLU A 290 -0.63 25.69 -16.75
N HIS A 291 0.65 25.69 -17.15
CA HIS A 291 1.09 26.08 -18.48
C HIS A 291 1.27 24.89 -19.44
N ASP A 292 1.03 23.66 -18.98
CA ASP A 292 1.08 22.49 -19.84
C ASP A 292 -0.11 22.50 -20.79
N ASP A 293 0.13 22.14 -22.06
CA ASP A 293 -0.98 21.81 -22.96
C ASP A 293 -1.59 20.48 -22.50
N PHE A 294 -2.90 20.49 -22.29
CA PHE A 294 -3.62 19.33 -21.75
C PHE A 294 -3.52 18.10 -22.67
N ASP A 295 -3.67 18.28 -23.98
CA ASP A 295 -3.71 17.16 -24.92
C ASP A 295 -2.29 16.60 -25.13
N GLU A 296 -1.29 17.47 -25.19
CA GLU A 296 0.13 17.08 -25.22
C GLU A 296 0.51 16.31 -23.93
N TYR A 297 0.20 16.86 -22.75
CA TYR A 297 0.45 16.21 -21.46
C TYR A 297 -0.17 14.80 -21.40
N LEU A 298 -1.46 14.70 -21.75
CA LEU A 298 -2.18 13.43 -21.70
C LEU A 298 -1.60 12.39 -22.66
N SER A 299 -1.05 12.83 -23.81
CA SER A 299 -0.40 11.94 -24.78
C SER A 299 0.97 11.40 -24.33
N MET A 300 1.63 12.10 -23.39
CA MET A 300 2.94 11.71 -22.87
C MET A 300 2.87 10.71 -21.71
N ILE A 301 1.70 10.57 -21.08
CA ILE A 301 1.50 9.64 -19.97
C ILE A 301 0.81 8.35 -20.44
N GLY A 302 1.02 7.27 -19.70
CA GLY A 302 0.46 5.96 -20.02
C GLY A 302 0.24 5.13 -18.77
N PRO A 303 -0.58 4.07 -18.86
CA PRO A 303 -0.85 3.20 -17.73
C PRO A 303 0.36 2.34 -17.40
N LYS A 304 0.41 1.86 -16.16
CA LYS A 304 1.37 0.83 -15.75
C LYS A 304 1.04 -0.55 -16.32
N ILE A 305 -0.24 -0.81 -16.59
CA ILE A 305 -0.79 -2.06 -17.10
C ILE A 305 -1.45 -1.80 -18.46
N GLY A 306 -1.06 -2.55 -19.49
CA GLY A 306 -1.54 -2.39 -20.86
C GLY A 306 -0.73 -1.38 -21.69
N ALA A 307 -1.02 -1.32 -23.01
CA ALA A 307 -0.28 -0.49 -23.96
C ALA A 307 -0.73 0.99 -23.98
N SER A 308 -2.01 1.24 -23.74
CA SER A 308 -2.56 2.60 -23.56
C SER A 308 -3.82 2.55 -22.71
N PHE A 309 -4.14 3.65 -22.01
CA PHE A 309 -5.33 3.75 -21.16
C PHE A 309 -6.61 3.29 -21.86
N VAL A 310 -6.89 3.85 -23.04
CA VAL A 310 -8.15 3.57 -23.77
C VAL A 310 -8.19 2.14 -24.31
N SER A 311 -7.07 1.64 -24.85
CA SER A 311 -7.05 0.31 -25.48
C SER A 311 -7.28 -0.81 -24.47
N ILE A 312 -6.58 -0.76 -23.33
CA ILE A 312 -6.73 -1.78 -22.29
C ILE A 312 -8.11 -1.70 -21.61
N ALA A 313 -8.60 -0.48 -21.35
CA ALA A 313 -9.93 -0.31 -20.77
C ALA A 313 -11.04 -0.84 -21.70
N ARG A 314 -10.95 -0.58 -23.01
CA ARG A 314 -11.89 -1.13 -24.01
C ARG A 314 -11.82 -2.66 -24.11
N ALA A 315 -10.65 -3.25 -23.93
CA ALA A 315 -10.50 -4.70 -23.95
C ALA A 315 -11.14 -5.37 -22.72
N LEU A 316 -11.22 -4.66 -21.58
CA LEU A 316 -11.68 -5.21 -20.31
C LEU A 316 -13.09 -4.81 -19.89
N ILE A 317 -13.69 -3.81 -20.56
CA ILE A 317 -15.02 -3.29 -20.22
C ILE A 317 -16.12 -4.36 -20.33
N THR A 318 -16.91 -4.51 -19.27
CA THR A 318 -18.13 -5.33 -19.22
C THR A 318 -19.38 -4.48 -19.44
N SER A 319 -20.58 -5.10 -19.52
CA SER A 319 -21.84 -4.36 -19.55
C SER A 319 -22.03 -3.47 -18.32
N ASP A 320 -21.59 -3.97 -17.16
CA ASP A 320 -21.81 -3.34 -15.87
C ASP A 320 -20.84 -2.17 -15.69
N ILE A 321 -19.56 -2.35 -16.02
CA ILE A 321 -18.59 -1.25 -16.09
C ILE A 321 -19.04 -0.19 -17.10
N ARG A 322 -19.55 -0.60 -18.29
CA ARG A 322 -20.09 0.36 -19.27
C ARG A 322 -21.23 1.19 -18.68
N ALA A 323 -22.14 0.58 -17.93
CA ALA A 323 -23.22 1.31 -17.27
C ALA A 323 -22.69 2.31 -16.22
N LYS A 324 -21.66 1.94 -15.45
CA LYS A 324 -20.97 2.84 -14.51
C LYS A 324 -20.34 4.03 -15.24
N LEU A 325 -19.62 3.80 -16.34
CA LEU A 325 -19.02 4.89 -17.14
C LEU A 325 -20.08 5.83 -17.74
N VAL A 326 -21.23 5.31 -18.15
CA VAL A 326 -22.35 6.14 -18.63
C VAL A 326 -22.89 7.02 -17.49
N ALA A 327 -23.08 6.46 -16.29
CA ALA A 327 -23.52 7.23 -15.12
C ALA A 327 -22.50 8.31 -14.70
N LEU A 328 -21.20 8.04 -14.82
CA LEU A 328 -20.14 8.98 -14.50
C LEU A 328 -20.02 10.17 -15.47
N LYS A 329 -20.77 10.20 -16.58
CA LYS A 329 -20.83 11.38 -17.46
C LYS A 329 -21.44 12.60 -16.77
N ASP A 330 -22.35 12.37 -15.83
CA ASP A 330 -23.03 13.43 -15.07
C ASP A 330 -22.30 13.75 -13.75
N PHE A 331 -21.23 13.02 -13.42
CA PHE A 331 -20.40 13.29 -12.24
C PHE A 331 -19.41 14.42 -12.53
N GLU A 332 -19.25 15.34 -11.60
CA GLU A 332 -18.19 16.35 -11.61
C GLU A 332 -17.44 16.29 -10.27
N TYR A 333 -16.10 16.36 -10.33
CA TYR A 333 -15.29 16.48 -9.13
C TYR A 333 -15.57 17.81 -8.44
N THR A 334 -15.61 17.77 -7.10
CA THR A 334 -15.72 18.96 -6.27
C THR A 334 -14.35 19.44 -5.80
N ASP A 335 -14.24 20.72 -5.43
CA ASP A 335 -13.01 21.26 -4.85
C ASP A 335 -12.68 20.50 -3.54
N PRO A 336 -11.55 19.77 -3.47
CA PRO A 336 -11.16 19.02 -2.28
C PRO A 336 -10.67 19.93 -1.13
N GLY A 337 -10.63 21.25 -1.34
CA GLY A 337 -10.28 22.26 -0.35
C GLY A 337 -8.77 22.48 -0.24
N MET A 338 -8.35 23.10 0.87
CA MET A 338 -6.93 23.37 1.22
C MET A 338 -6.09 24.08 0.14
N GLY A 339 -6.74 24.82 -0.76
CA GLY A 339 -6.06 25.61 -1.79
C GLY A 339 -5.79 24.83 -3.09
N TYR A 340 -6.55 23.78 -3.37
CA TYR A 340 -6.47 23.09 -4.65
C TYR A 340 -6.84 24.04 -5.81
N PRO A 341 -5.99 24.18 -6.85
CA PRO A 341 -6.21 25.15 -7.92
C PRO A 341 -7.44 24.83 -8.78
N ALA A 342 -8.27 25.85 -9.03
CA ALA A 342 -9.46 25.71 -9.87
C ALA A 342 -9.14 25.24 -11.31
N TRP A 343 -8.02 25.68 -11.89
CA TRP A 343 -7.59 25.22 -13.23
C TRP A 343 -7.29 23.72 -13.24
N LYS A 344 -6.75 23.19 -12.13
CA LYS A 344 -6.39 21.77 -12.02
C LYS A 344 -7.64 20.93 -11.84
N LEU A 345 -8.59 21.38 -11.03
CA LEU A 345 -9.91 20.76 -10.92
C LEU A 345 -10.63 20.71 -12.29
N ALA A 346 -10.55 21.78 -13.08
CA ALA A 346 -11.07 21.80 -14.44
C ALA A 346 -10.36 20.79 -15.35
N ALA A 347 -9.03 20.67 -15.25
CA ALA A 347 -8.26 19.68 -16.01
C ALA A 347 -8.62 18.23 -15.63
N VAL A 348 -8.81 17.94 -14.34
CA VAL A 348 -9.20 16.60 -13.87
C VAL A 348 -10.61 16.22 -14.35
N ASN A 349 -11.57 17.15 -14.31
CA ASN A 349 -12.90 16.95 -14.92
C ASN A 349 -12.80 16.70 -16.42
N ARG A 350 -12.04 17.53 -17.16
CA ARG A 350 -11.79 17.35 -18.60
C ARG A 350 -11.17 15.98 -18.90
N CYS A 351 -10.23 15.51 -18.08
CA CYS A 351 -9.60 14.19 -18.21
C CYS A 351 -10.60 13.05 -18.07
N LYS A 352 -11.40 13.06 -17.00
CA LYS A 352 -12.45 12.07 -16.79
C LYS A 352 -13.40 12.00 -17.98
N ASP A 353 -13.93 13.14 -18.42
CA ASP A 353 -14.90 13.21 -19.52
C ASP A 353 -14.30 12.71 -20.83
N ARG A 354 -13.06 13.12 -21.11
CA ARG A 354 -12.33 12.69 -22.31
C ARG A 354 -12.10 11.19 -22.30
N MET A 355 -11.62 10.63 -21.19
CA MET A 355 -11.34 9.21 -21.07
C MET A 355 -12.63 8.37 -21.15
N ILE A 356 -13.71 8.79 -20.49
CA ILE A 356 -15.01 8.12 -20.59
C ILE A 356 -15.52 8.13 -22.04
N ALA A 357 -15.45 9.27 -22.73
CA ALA A 357 -15.87 9.37 -24.13
C ALA A 357 -15.03 8.46 -25.03
N ASP A 358 -13.71 8.49 -24.87
CA ASP A 358 -12.79 7.68 -25.68
C ASP A 358 -12.94 6.19 -25.38
N ILE A 359 -13.21 5.76 -24.16
CA ILE A 359 -13.44 4.35 -23.82
C ILE A 359 -14.78 3.86 -24.39
N LEU A 360 -15.83 4.68 -24.34
CA LEU A 360 -17.18 4.29 -24.75
C LEU A 360 -17.44 4.34 -26.26
N ALA A 361 -16.67 5.15 -27.00
CA ALA A 361 -16.68 5.19 -28.46
C ALA A 361 -16.26 3.85 -29.08
#